data_AF-E3FS66-F1
#
_entry.id   AF-E3FS66-F1
#
_cell.length_a   1.000
_cell.length_b   1.000
_cell.length_c   1.000
_cell.angle_alpha   90.00
_cell.angle_beta   90.00
_cell.angle_gamma   90.00
#
_symmetry.space_group_name_H-M   'P 1'
#
loop_
_entity.id
_entity.type
_entity.pdbx_description
1 polymer ?
#
loop_
_entity_poly.entity_id
_entity_poly.type
_entity_poly.pdbx_seq_one_letter_code
_entity_poly.pdbx_strand_id
1 'polypeptide(L)' 'MDSVHGFALNGETWQGEDVFRPRGKQGSILISERFAEFVKQHGFTNMKLIPTEEYVWDPLRKGPPA' A
#
# COMPACT_ATOMS: atom_id res chain seq x y z
N MET A 1 -7.26 18.02 8.16
CA MET A 1 -6.76 17.15 7.08
C MET A 1 -6.68 15.77 7.69
N ASP A 2 -7.67 14.93 7.45
CA ASP A 2 -7.72 13.60 8.04
C ASP A 2 -6.68 12.75 7.30
N SER A 3 -5.56 12.50 7.97
CA SER A 3 -4.49 11.66 7.45
C SER A 3 -4.96 10.21 7.46
N VAL A 4 -4.66 9.46 6.39
CA VAL A 4 -4.92 8.03 6.36
C VAL A 4 -4.07 7.38 7.46
N HIS A 5 -4.72 6.93 8.54
CA HIS A 5 -4.08 6.32 9.71
C HIS A 5 -3.69 4.85 9.52
N GLY A 6 -3.80 4.35 8.28
CA GLY A 6 -3.52 2.99 7.86
C GLY A 6 -4.64 2.43 7.00
N PHE A 7 -4.41 1.25 6.42
CA PHE A 7 -5.44 0.53 5.67
C PHE A 7 -5.37 -0.96 5.98
N ALA A 8 -6.51 -1.65 5.87
CA ALA A 8 -6.61 -3.09 5.98
C ALA A 8 -6.76 -3.72 4.59
N LEU A 9 -6.09 -4.84 4.37
CA LEU A 9 -6.29 -5.67 3.18
C LEU A 9 -7.41 -6.66 3.47
N ASN A 10 -8.51 -6.59 2.71
CA ASN A 10 -9.58 -7.58 2.76
C ASN A 10 -9.44 -8.55 1.58
N GLY A 11 -8.97 -9.77 1.85
CA GLY A 11 -8.72 -10.79 0.83
C GLY A 11 -9.94 -11.18 0.00
N GLU A 12 -11.16 -11.05 0.55
CA GLU A 12 -12.39 -11.37 -0.20
C GLU A 12 -12.70 -10.38 -1.32
N THR A 13 -12.08 -9.18 -1.27
CA THR A 13 -12.24 -8.15 -2.30
C THR A 13 -11.20 -8.24 -3.40
N TRP A 14 -10.22 -9.13 -3.27
CA TRP A 14 -9.13 -9.31 -4.22
C TRP A 14 -9.48 -10.36 -5.27
N GLN A 15 -9.32 -10.02 -6.54
CA GLN A 15 -9.61 -10.91 -7.67
C GLN A 15 -8.33 -11.39 -8.37
N GLY A 16 -7.17 -11.22 -7.74
CA GLY A 16 -5.86 -11.58 -8.29
C GLY A 16 -5.21 -10.48 -9.12
N GLU A 17 -5.75 -9.25 -9.09
CA GLU A 17 -5.13 -8.10 -9.72
C GLU A 17 -3.82 -7.67 -9.03
N ASP A 18 -2.86 -7.22 -9.84
CA ASP A 18 -1.56 -6.74 -9.39
C ASP A 18 -1.53 -5.24 -9.08
N VAL A 19 -2.53 -4.50 -9.57
CA VAL A 19 -2.63 -3.04 -9.45
C VAL A 19 -4.05 -2.69 -9.05
N PHE A 20 -4.22 -2.04 -7.90
CA PHE A 20 -5.53 -1.79 -7.34
C PHE A 20 -5.64 -0.41 -6.70
N ARG A 21 -6.88 0.11 -6.71
CA ARG A 21 -7.21 1.44 -6.18
C ARG A 21 -7.82 1.29 -4.79
N PRO A 22 -7.11 1.64 -3.72
CA PRO A 22 -7.63 1.52 -2.36
C PRO A 22 -8.80 2.49 -2.14
N ARG A 23 -9.83 2.03 -1.41
CA ARG A 23 -10.90 2.91 -0.93
C ARG A 23 -10.38 3.75 0.24
N GLY A 24 -10.68 5.05 0.23
CA GLY A 24 -10.27 5.96 1.32
C GLY A 24 -8.81 6.46 1.28
N LYS A 25 -7.98 6.01 0.34
CA LYS A 25 -6.59 6.48 0.13
C LYS A 25 -6.42 7.02 -1.30
N GLN A 26 -7.11 8.13 -1.58
CA GLN A 26 -7.06 8.79 -2.88
C GLN A 26 -5.64 9.25 -3.23
N GLY A 27 -5.26 9.16 -4.51
CA GLY A 27 -3.93 9.56 -4.99
C GLY A 27 -2.81 8.54 -4.77
N SER A 28 -3.10 7.40 -4.13
CA SER A 28 -2.18 6.27 -4.06
C SER A 28 -2.73 5.08 -4.84
N ILE A 29 -1.82 4.28 -5.40
CA ILE A 29 -2.10 2.98 -5.98
C ILE A 29 -1.42 1.94 -5.11
N LEU A 30 -2.11 0.84 -4.85
CA LEU A 30 -1.52 -0.30 -4.17
C LEU A 30 -1.20 -1.38 -5.22
N ILE A 31 -0.06 -2.03 -5.05
CA ILE A 31 0.46 -3.01 -6.00
C ILE A 31 0.89 -4.27 -5.27
N SER A 32 0.86 -5.41 -5.96
CA SER A 32 1.43 -6.66 -5.46
C SER A 32 2.96 -6.61 -5.45
N GLU A 33 3.60 -7.49 -4.66
CA GLU A 33 5.05 -7.67 -4.70
C GLU A 33 5.53 -8.12 -6.08
N ARG A 34 4.78 -9.00 -6.75
CA ARG A 34 5.06 -9.45 -8.13
C ARG A 34 5.14 -8.28 -9.11
N PHE A 35 4.25 -7.30 -8.98
CA PHE A 35 4.29 -6.11 -9.82
C PHE A 35 5.45 -5.19 -9.46
N ALA A 36 5.79 -5.08 -8.18
CA ALA A 36 6.97 -4.33 -7.74
C ALA A 36 8.27 -4.93 -8.32
N GLU A 37 8.38 -6.25 -8.42
CA GLU A 37 9.49 -6.93 -9.10
C GLU A 37 9.50 -6.63 -10.61
N PHE A 38 8.34 -6.69 -11.27
CA PHE A 38 8.20 -6.34 -12.68
C PHE A 38 8.68 -4.91 -12.99
N VAL A 39 8.28 -3.94 -12.16
CA VAL A 39 8.72 -2.53 -12.24
C VAL A 39 10.24 -2.41 -12.15
N LYS A 40 10.87 -3.16 -11.24
CA LYS A 40 12.34 -3.19 -11.09
C LYS A 40 13.02 -3.83 -12.30
N GLN A 41 12.52 -4.98 -12.76
CA GLN A 41 13.09 -5.73 -13.88
C GLN A 41 13.07 -4.94 -15.19
N HIS A 42 12.02 -4.15 -15.41
CA HIS A 42 11.86 -3.35 -16.63
C HIS A 42 12.35 -1.91 -16.51
N GLY A 43 12.96 -1.52 -15.38
CA GLY A 43 13.59 -0.21 -15.23
C GLY A 43 12.61 0.96 -15.28
N PHE A 44 11.39 0.79 -14.77
CA PHE A 44 10.41 1.86 -14.70
C PHE A 44 10.92 2.99 -13.79
N THR A 45 10.68 4.23 -14.19
CA THR A 45 11.18 5.43 -13.48
C THR A 45 10.01 6.31 -13.03
N ASN A 46 10.30 7.34 -12.23
CA ASN A 46 9.32 8.29 -11.70
C ASN A 46 8.23 7.63 -10.81
N MET A 47 8.62 6.59 -10.07
CA MET A 47 7.76 5.89 -9.11
C MET A 47 8.43 5.86 -7.73
N LYS A 48 7.63 6.04 -6.67
CA LYS A 48 8.06 5.80 -5.29
C LYS A 48 7.27 4.62 -4.72
N LEU A 49 7.93 3.49 -4.57
CA LEU A 49 7.36 2.30 -3.93
C LEU A 49 7.61 2.39 -2.43
N ILE A 50 6.54 2.30 -1.64
CA ILE A 50 6.60 2.35 -0.18
C ILE A 50 6.02 1.02 0.33
N PRO A 51 6.75 0.26 1.15
CA PRO A 51 6.24 -0.95 1.79
C PRO A 51 4.93 -0.68 2.54
N THR A 52 3.99 -1.64 2.50
CA THR A 52 2.68 -1.46 3.12
C THR A 52 2.75 -1.52 4.63
N GLU A 53 3.82 -2.09 5.18
CA GLU A 53 4.16 -2.13 6.60
C GLU A 53 4.30 -0.73 7.21
N GLU A 54 4.65 0.28 6.41
CA GLU A 54 4.68 1.68 6.85
C GLU A 54 3.28 2.28 7.03
N TYR A 55 2.23 1.59 6.58
CA TYR A 55 0.83 2.00 6.67
C TYR A 55 -0.02 1.02 7.50
N VAL A 56 0.61 0.26 8.41
CA VAL A 56 -0.12 -0.60 9.34
C VAL A 56 -1.06 0.25 10.17
N TRP A 57 -2.37 -0.05 10.05
CA TRP A 57 -3.37 0.54 10.92
C TRP A 57 -3.11 0.08 12.35
N ASP A 58 -2.74 1.02 13.22
CA ASP A 58 -2.53 0.79 14.65
C ASP A 58 -3.78 1.27 15.43
N PRO A 59 -4.77 0.38 15.66
CA PRO A 59 -5.98 0.73 16.41
C PRO A 59 -5.70 1.09 17.87
N LEU A 60 -4.52 0.71 18.40
CA LEU A 60 -4.16 0.87 19.81
C LEU A 60 -3.23 2.07 20.05
N ARG A 61 -2.75 2.76 19.00
CA ARG A 61 -1.75 3.83 19.06
C ARG A 61 -0.50 3.45 19.86
N LYS A 62 -0.06 2.20 19.79
CA LYS A 62 1.22 1.70 20.30
C LYS A 62 2.33 1.84 19.27
N GLY A 63 2.37 2.97 18.56
CA GLY A 63 3.47 3.34 17.68
C GLY A 63 4.83 3.25 18.40
N PRO A 64 5.95 3.32 17.68
CA PRO A 64 7.27 3.10 18.26
C PRO A 64 7.47 3.99 19.51
N PRO A 65 8.13 3.50 20.58
CA PRO A 65 8.41 4.32 21.74
C PRO A 65 9.16 5.59 21.31
N ALA A 66 8.75 6.72 21.89
CA ALA A 66 9.31 8.06 21.64
C ALA A 66 10.83 8.12 21.90
#